data_AF-A0A2M9TA15-F1
#
_entry.id   AF-A0A2M9TA15-F1
#
_cell.length_a   1.000
_cell.length_b   1.000
_cell.length_c   1.000
_cell.angle_alpha   90.00
_cell.angle_beta   90.00
_cell.angle_gamma   90.00
#
_symmetry.space_group_name_H-M   'P 1'
#
loop_
_entity.id
_entity.type
_entity.pdbx_description
1 polymer ?
#
loop_
_entity_poly.entity_id
_entity_poly.type
_entity_poly.pdbx_seq_one_letter_code
_entity_poly.pdbx_strand_id
1 'polypeptide(L)'
;MSTQRGAALVIVMVLLASALVTAMMGMQSALVDERLAGNFRASLQAQMNSGSAAAHALWRFDELSWEGAPQIEVPATVRFEDYLGHPHAQRVSQDCPSQGCLFVPVVFQGESWVMALGAVLSERDGIVAQSEPVFVRLDTRADGQAVVVWK
;
A
#
# COMPACT_ATOMS: atom_id res chain seq x y z
N MET A 1 50.02 29.77 -37.10
CA MET A 1 48.89 30.04 -36.18
C MET A 1 47.69 29.10 -36.39
N SER A 2 47.85 27.87 -36.90
CA SER A 2 46.73 26.92 -37.14
C SER A 2 46.55 25.85 -36.06
N THR A 3 47.60 25.51 -35.30
CA THR A 3 47.59 24.44 -34.28
C THR A 3 46.79 24.77 -33.03
N GLN A 4 46.71 26.05 -32.62
CA GLN A 4 45.97 26.46 -31.42
C GLN A 4 44.44 26.39 -31.57
N ARG A 5 43.92 26.57 -32.81
CA ARG A 5 42.47 26.49 -33.08
C ARG A 5 41.93 25.05 -32.99
N GLY A 6 42.76 24.05 -33.32
CA GLY A 6 42.39 22.64 -33.19
C GLY A 6 42.31 22.17 -31.73
N ALA A 7 43.27 22.59 -30.90
CA ALA A 7 43.30 22.24 -29.47
C ALA A 7 42.11 22.84 -28.69
N ALA A 8 41.75 24.10 -28.98
CA ALA A 8 40.61 24.75 -28.32
C ALA A 8 39.28 24.03 -28.59
N LEU A 9 39.06 23.57 -29.82
CA LEU A 9 37.85 22.82 -30.19
C LEU A 9 37.75 21.51 -29.40
N VAL A 10 38.86 20.76 -29.27
CA VAL A 10 38.90 19.50 -28.52
C VAL A 10 38.59 19.74 -27.04
N ILE A 11 39.16 20.79 -26.44
CA ILE A 11 38.89 21.15 -25.05
C ILE A 11 37.41 21.47 -24.85
N VAL A 12 36.80 22.28 -25.72
CA VAL A 12 35.37 22.62 -25.63
C VAL A 12 34.50 21.38 -25.80
N MET A 13 34.83 20.48 -26.73
CA MET A 13 34.09 19.23 -26.92
C MET A 13 34.17 18.32 -25.69
N VAL A 14 35.34 18.23 -25.05
CA VAL A 14 35.51 17.46 -23.81
C VAL A 14 34.70 18.08 -22.66
N LEU A 15 34.72 19.40 -22.51
CA LEU A 15 33.92 20.11 -21.50
C LEU A 15 32.41 19.99 -21.75
N LEU A 16 31.99 20.05 -23.01
CA LEU A 16 30.58 19.87 -23.38
C LEU A 16 30.14 18.43 -23.14
N ALA A 17 30.98 17.45 -23.49
CA ALA A 17 30.70 16.04 -23.24
C ALA A 17 30.61 15.75 -21.73
N SER A 18 31.51 16.30 -20.91
CA SER A 18 31.46 16.11 -19.45
C SER A 18 30.26 16.81 -18.81
N ALA A 19 29.88 18.00 -19.29
CA ALA A 19 28.67 18.69 -18.86
C ALA A 19 27.40 17.90 -19.22
N LEU A 20 27.32 17.36 -20.45
CA LEU A 20 26.19 16.55 -20.89
C LEU A 20 26.05 15.26 -20.07
N VAL A 21 27.16 14.56 -19.81
CA VAL A 21 27.16 13.35 -18.98
C VAL A 21 26.67 13.67 -17.57
N THR A 22 27.16 14.75 -16.97
CA THR A 22 26.71 15.20 -15.64
C THR A 22 25.22 15.53 -15.63
N ALA A 23 24.72 16.22 -16.66
CA ALA A 23 23.30 16.54 -16.78
C ALA A 23 22.41 15.30 -16.94
N MET A 24 22.85 14.32 -17.74
CA MET A 24 22.12 13.04 -17.91
C MET A 24 22.07 12.23 -16.62
N MET A 25 23.18 12.18 -15.86
CA MET A 25 23.21 11.51 -14.55
C MET A 25 22.24 12.17 -13.57
N GLY A 26 22.18 13.51 -13.56
CA GLY A 26 21.21 14.25 -12.73
C GLY A 26 19.75 13.92 -13.07
N MET A 27 19.40 13.87 -14.37
CA MET A 27 18.05 13.50 -14.79
C MET A 27 17.70 12.04 -14.44
N GLN A 28 18.64 11.11 -14.61
CA GLN A 28 18.43 9.71 -14.24
C GLN A 28 18.18 9.55 -12.73
N SER A 29 18.94 10.27 -11.90
CA SER A 29 18.72 10.30 -10.45
C SER A 29 17.31 10.79 -10.12
N ALA A 30 16.89 11.92 -10.69
CA ALA A 30 15.56 12.47 -10.44
C ALA A 30 14.42 11.52 -10.85
N LEU A 31 14.59 10.79 -11.96
CA LEU A 31 13.61 9.77 -12.38
C LEU A 31 13.54 8.58 -11.42
N VAL A 32 14.66 8.18 -10.83
CA VAL A 32 14.69 7.14 -9.80
C VAL A 32 13.99 7.63 -8.54
N ASP A 33 14.30 8.85 -8.08
CA ASP A 33 13.70 9.44 -6.89
C ASP A 33 12.18 9.58 -7.03
N GLU A 34 11.69 10.02 -8.19
CA GLU A 34 10.25 10.12 -8.47
C GLU A 34 9.55 8.75 -8.44
N ARG A 35 10.20 7.71 -8.99
CA ARG A 35 9.65 6.35 -8.93
C ARG A 35 9.61 5.82 -7.50
N LEU A 36 10.65 6.08 -6.70
CA LEU A 36 10.68 5.66 -5.29
C LEU A 36 9.61 6.40 -4.48
N ALA A 37 9.45 7.71 -4.69
CA ALA A 37 8.41 8.50 -4.05
C ALA A 37 7.01 8.01 -4.44
N GLY A 38 6.81 7.68 -5.72
CA GLY A 38 5.56 7.08 -6.22
C GLY A 38 5.23 5.74 -5.57
N ASN A 39 6.21 4.83 -5.50
CA ASN A 39 6.04 3.52 -4.86
C ASN A 39 5.74 3.65 -3.36
N PHE A 40 6.46 4.54 -2.67
CA PHE A 40 6.24 4.78 -1.25
C PHE A 40 4.85 5.37 -0.98
N ARG A 41 4.41 6.33 -1.81
CA ARG A 41 3.07 6.89 -1.73
C ARG A 41 2.00 5.82 -1.93
N ALA A 42 2.16 4.93 -2.91
CA ALA A 42 1.22 3.84 -3.15
C ALA A 42 1.16 2.86 -1.97
N SER A 43 2.32 2.52 -1.39
CA SER A 43 2.40 1.67 -0.20
C SER A 43 1.71 2.29 1.02
N LEU A 44 1.96 3.57 1.29
CA LEU A 44 1.30 4.29 2.39
C LEU A 44 -0.20 4.42 2.17
N GLN A 45 -0.62 4.69 0.94
CA GLN A 45 -2.04 4.78 0.62
C GLN A 45 -2.74 3.44 0.80
N ALA A 46 -2.10 2.32 0.42
CA ALA A 46 -2.62 0.99 0.72
C ALA A 46 -2.75 0.78 2.24
N GLN A 47 -1.75 1.18 3.03
CA GLN A 47 -1.81 1.07 4.49
C GLN A 47 -2.91 1.95 5.12
N MET A 48 -3.12 3.17 4.61
CA MET A 48 -4.24 4.01 5.05
C MET A 48 -5.60 3.39 4.72
N ASN A 49 -5.73 2.77 3.54
CA ASN A 49 -6.96 2.09 3.16
C ASN A 49 -7.30 0.92 4.10
N SER A 50 -6.31 0.18 4.61
CA SER A 50 -6.57 -0.87 5.60
C SER A 50 -6.98 -0.29 6.95
N GLY A 51 -6.41 0.85 7.34
CA GLY A 51 -6.86 1.61 8.51
C GLY A 51 -8.32 2.08 8.40
N SER A 52 -8.71 2.64 7.26
CA SER A 52 -10.10 2.99 6.98
C SER A 52 -11.01 1.76 6.99
N ALA A 53 -10.60 0.66 6.35
CA ALA A 53 -11.36 -0.59 6.36
C ALA A 53 -11.55 -1.13 7.79
N ALA A 54 -10.53 -1.05 8.64
CA ALA A 54 -10.61 -1.44 10.04
C ALA A 54 -11.57 -0.55 10.84
N ALA A 55 -11.54 0.77 10.62
CA ALA A 55 -12.49 1.69 11.26
C ALA A 55 -13.94 1.36 10.87
N HIS A 56 -14.19 1.09 9.59
CA HIS A 56 -15.52 0.67 9.12
C HIS A 56 -15.94 -0.69 9.67
N ALA A 57 -15.01 -1.64 9.81
CA ALA A 57 -15.28 -2.91 10.44
C ALA A 57 -15.76 -2.76 11.89
N LEU A 58 -15.16 -1.83 12.65
CA LEU A 58 -15.56 -1.56 14.03
C LEU A 58 -16.96 -0.96 14.12
N TRP A 59 -17.33 -0.07 13.20
CA TRP A 59 -18.69 0.47 13.15
C TRP A 59 -19.76 -0.56 12.80
N ARG A 60 -19.39 -1.61 12.06
CA ARG A 60 -20.28 -2.69 11.63
C ARG A 60 -20.07 -3.99 12.40
N PHE A 61 -19.37 -3.94 13.52
CA PHE A 61 -18.91 -5.16 14.19
C PHE A 61 -20.07 -6.09 14.58
N ASP A 62 -21.17 -5.52 15.05
CA ASP A 62 -22.38 -6.26 15.44
C ASP A 62 -23.13 -6.89 14.25
N GLU A 63 -22.87 -6.43 13.03
CA GLU A 63 -23.48 -6.94 11.79
C GLU A 63 -22.66 -8.06 11.14
N LEU A 64 -21.47 -8.38 11.69
CA LEU A 64 -20.56 -9.35 11.11
C LEU A 64 -21.03 -10.79 11.35
N SER A 65 -21.10 -11.58 10.28
CA SER A 65 -21.27 -13.03 10.38
C SER A 65 -19.91 -13.73 10.48
N TRP A 66 -19.76 -14.50 11.55
CA TRP A 66 -18.55 -15.27 11.88
C TRP A 66 -18.64 -16.74 11.44
N GLU A 67 -19.80 -17.19 10.99
CA GLU A 67 -20.02 -18.57 10.56
C GLU A 67 -19.21 -18.85 9.28
N GLY A 68 -18.34 -19.86 9.30
CA GLY A 68 -17.49 -20.16 8.13
C GLY A 68 -16.35 -19.17 7.90
N ALA A 69 -16.02 -18.33 8.90
CA ALA A 69 -14.90 -17.40 8.81
C ALA A 69 -13.58 -18.14 8.46
N PRO A 70 -12.80 -17.66 7.48
CA PRO A 70 -11.57 -18.30 7.06
C PRO A 70 -10.52 -18.25 8.16
N GLN A 71 -9.71 -19.30 8.24
CA GLN A 71 -8.61 -19.38 9.19
C GLN A 71 -7.35 -18.77 8.58
N ILE A 72 -6.74 -17.84 9.29
CA ILE A 72 -5.45 -17.26 8.94
C ILE A 72 -4.39 -17.87 9.86
N GLU A 73 -3.39 -18.51 9.28
CA GLU A 73 -2.22 -18.99 10.02
C GLU A 73 -1.02 -18.07 9.82
N VAL A 74 -0.82 -17.63 8.58
CA VAL A 74 0.31 -16.80 8.17
C VAL A 74 -0.20 -15.50 7.54
N PRO A 75 -0.16 -14.37 8.27
CA PRO A 75 -0.65 -13.08 7.74
C PRO A 75 0.09 -12.63 6.47
N ALA A 76 1.38 -12.92 6.37
CA ALA A 76 2.21 -12.50 5.24
C ALA A 76 1.80 -13.11 3.88
N THR A 77 1.03 -14.20 3.87
CA THR A 77 0.54 -14.82 2.63
C THR A 77 -0.82 -14.27 2.19
N VAL A 78 -1.44 -13.39 2.97
CA VAL A 78 -2.74 -12.82 2.64
C VAL A 78 -2.62 -11.87 1.45
N ARG A 79 -3.40 -12.13 0.41
CA ARG A 79 -3.49 -11.28 -0.78
C ARG A 79 -4.83 -10.59 -0.82
N PHE A 80 -4.84 -9.32 -1.21
CA PHE A 80 -6.09 -8.57 -1.36
C PHE A 80 -7.05 -9.21 -2.37
N GLU A 81 -6.50 -9.75 -3.46
CA GLU A 81 -7.26 -10.35 -4.56
C GLU A 81 -8.04 -11.61 -4.16
N ASP A 82 -7.49 -12.41 -3.24
CA ASP A 82 -8.11 -13.66 -2.77
C ASP A 82 -9.45 -13.40 -2.05
N TYR A 83 -9.62 -12.20 -1.50
CA TYR A 83 -10.79 -11.82 -0.72
C TYR A 83 -11.76 -10.90 -1.46
N LEU A 84 -11.44 -10.44 -2.67
CA LEU A 84 -12.30 -9.54 -3.45
C LEU A 84 -13.70 -10.10 -3.72
N GLY A 85 -13.82 -11.41 -3.86
CA GLY A 85 -15.09 -12.12 -4.09
C GLY A 85 -15.50 -13.05 -2.95
N HIS A 86 -14.83 -12.97 -1.80
CA HIS A 86 -15.09 -13.89 -0.70
C HIS A 86 -16.45 -13.56 -0.04
N PRO A 87 -17.29 -14.55 0.32
CA PRO A 87 -18.65 -14.31 0.83
C PRO A 87 -18.73 -13.43 2.07
N HIS A 88 -17.70 -13.51 2.93
CA HIS A 88 -17.61 -12.73 4.17
C HIS A 88 -16.90 -11.39 3.99
N ALA A 89 -16.36 -11.11 2.81
CA ALA A 89 -15.59 -9.90 2.58
C ALA A 89 -16.53 -8.72 2.28
N GLN A 90 -16.36 -7.64 3.04
CA GLN A 90 -17.09 -6.40 2.83
C GLN A 90 -16.18 -5.35 2.24
N ARG A 91 -16.59 -4.82 1.08
CA ARG A 91 -15.91 -3.71 0.43
C ARG A 91 -16.44 -2.39 0.98
N VAL A 92 -15.52 -1.51 1.32
CA VAL A 92 -15.83 -0.15 1.76
C VAL A 92 -15.73 0.77 0.55
N SER A 93 -16.87 1.29 0.12
CA SER A 93 -16.97 2.22 -1.02
C SER A 93 -17.04 3.69 -0.59
N GLN A 94 -17.63 3.98 0.58
CA GLN A 94 -17.62 5.32 1.19
C GLN A 94 -16.33 5.52 2.00
N ASP A 95 -15.79 6.74 2.01
CA ASP A 95 -14.59 7.12 2.78
C ASP A 95 -13.34 6.26 2.51
N CYS A 96 -13.31 5.60 1.35
CA CYS A 96 -12.14 4.89 0.83
C CYS A 96 -11.62 5.57 -0.45
N PRO A 97 -10.47 6.28 -0.40
CA PRO A 97 -9.97 7.11 -1.50
C PRO A 97 -9.74 6.39 -2.83
N SER A 98 -9.58 5.07 -2.81
CA SER A 98 -9.22 4.26 -4.00
C SER A 98 -9.99 2.95 -4.13
N GLN A 99 -11.12 2.83 -3.42
CA GLN A 99 -12.01 1.65 -3.42
C GLN A 99 -11.35 0.29 -3.12
N GLY A 100 -10.09 0.30 -2.68
CA GLY A 100 -9.34 -0.88 -2.27
C GLY A 100 -9.38 -1.09 -0.77
N CYS A 101 -10.47 -0.74 -0.11
CA CYS A 101 -10.67 -0.98 1.32
C CYS A 101 -11.57 -2.21 1.47
N LEU A 102 -11.07 -3.22 2.17
CA LEU A 102 -11.75 -4.50 2.34
C LEU A 102 -11.58 -4.97 3.78
N PHE A 103 -12.64 -5.48 4.39
CA PHE A 103 -12.52 -6.17 5.67
C PHE A 103 -13.26 -7.50 5.66
N VAL A 104 -12.74 -8.47 6.41
CA VAL A 104 -13.24 -9.85 6.44
C VAL A 104 -13.18 -10.35 7.88
N PRO A 105 -14.28 -10.89 8.46
CA PRO A 105 -14.18 -11.63 9.71
C PRO A 105 -13.40 -12.92 9.48
N VAL A 106 -12.39 -13.16 10.30
CA VAL A 106 -11.47 -14.29 10.21
C VAL A 106 -11.22 -14.91 11.58
N VAL A 107 -10.72 -16.13 11.59
CA VAL A 107 -10.15 -16.74 12.79
C VAL A 107 -8.64 -16.67 12.67
N PHE A 108 -8.00 -15.93 13.57
CA PHE A 108 -6.54 -15.79 13.62
C PHE A 108 -6.03 -16.24 14.98
N GLN A 109 -5.12 -17.22 15.00
CA GLN A 109 -4.58 -17.84 16.22
C GLN A 109 -5.66 -18.42 17.16
N GLY A 110 -6.73 -18.96 16.58
CA GLY A 110 -7.83 -19.55 17.34
C GLY A 110 -8.83 -18.55 17.94
N GLU A 111 -8.66 -17.25 17.66
CA GLU A 111 -9.56 -16.19 18.11
C GLU A 111 -10.25 -15.51 16.93
N SER A 112 -11.42 -14.93 17.17
CA SER A 112 -12.18 -14.18 16.17
C SER A 112 -11.62 -12.76 16.01
N TRP A 113 -11.20 -12.42 14.80
CA TRP A 113 -10.66 -11.10 14.44
C TRP A 113 -11.33 -10.59 13.17
N VAL A 114 -11.38 -9.28 12.99
CA VAL A 114 -11.65 -8.70 11.68
C VAL A 114 -10.34 -8.34 11.03
N MET A 115 -10.05 -8.95 9.90
CA MET A 115 -8.90 -8.64 9.08
C MET A 115 -9.26 -7.53 8.11
N ALA A 116 -8.58 -6.42 8.20
CA ALA A 116 -8.68 -5.29 7.29
C ALA A 116 -7.50 -5.27 6.32
N LEU A 117 -7.83 -5.10 5.05
CA LEU A 117 -6.89 -5.07 3.94
C LEU A 117 -7.11 -3.78 3.15
N GLY A 118 -5.99 -3.21 2.72
CA GLY A 118 -5.96 -2.02 1.90
C GLY A 118 -5.18 -2.28 0.63
N ALA A 119 -5.67 -1.77 -0.50
CA ALA A 119 -5.00 -1.83 -1.78
C ALA A 119 -5.17 -0.51 -2.54
N VAL A 120 -4.22 -0.20 -3.40
CA VAL A 120 -4.33 0.86 -4.39
C VAL A 120 -4.60 0.21 -5.73
N LEU A 121 -5.75 0.54 -6.33
CA LEU A 121 -6.19 0.00 -7.61
C LEU A 121 -5.88 1.01 -8.73
N SER A 122 -5.37 0.51 -9.85
CA SER A 122 -5.21 1.21 -11.11
C SER A 122 -6.11 0.58 -12.15
N GLU A 123 -6.78 1.41 -12.95
CA GLU A 123 -7.65 0.94 -14.04
C GLU A 123 -6.89 0.12 -15.10
N ARG A 124 -5.57 0.31 -15.23
CA ARG A 124 -4.73 -0.38 -16.23
C ARG A 124 -4.00 -1.59 -15.68
N ASP A 125 -3.46 -1.48 -14.47
CA ASP A 125 -2.48 -2.42 -13.92
C ASP A 125 -3.04 -3.27 -12.76
N GLY A 126 -4.33 -3.13 -12.44
CA GLY A 126 -4.94 -3.84 -11.32
C GLY A 126 -4.43 -3.34 -9.97
N ILE A 127 -3.93 -4.24 -9.12
CA ILE A 127 -3.43 -3.88 -7.79
C ILE A 127 -2.00 -3.33 -7.90
N VAL A 128 -1.83 -2.03 -7.65
CA VAL A 128 -0.53 -1.34 -7.68
C VAL A 128 0.25 -1.54 -6.38
N ALA A 129 -0.45 -1.55 -5.25
CA ALA A 129 0.11 -1.77 -3.92
C ALA A 129 -0.93 -2.43 -3.02
N GLN A 130 -0.50 -3.24 -2.05
CA GLN A 130 -1.33 -3.74 -0.96
C GLN A 130 -0.68 -3.44 0.39
N SER A 131 -1.50 -3.29 1.42
CA SER A 131 -1.05 -3.19 2.81
C SER A 131 -0.70 -4.55 3.36
N GLU A 132 -0.03 -4.56 4.51
CA GLU A 132 -0.10 -5.70 5.41
C GLU A 132 -1.52 -5.82 5.99
N PRO A 133 -1.99 -7.04 6.30
CA PRO A 133 -3.26 -7.24 6.99
C PRO A 133 -3.20 -6.62 8.39
N VAL A 134 -4.24 -5.86 8.73
CA VAL A 134 -4.43 -5.32 10.08
C VAL A 134 -5.55 -6.09 10.73
N PHE A 135 -5.33 -6.62 11.93
CA PHE A 135 -6.35 -7.36 12.66
C PHE A 135 -6.94 -6.48 13.77
N VAL A 136 -8.27 -6.40 13.81
CA VAL A 136 -8.99 -5.67 14.85
C VAL A 136 -10.04 -6.52 15.53
N ARG A 137 -10.22 -6.29 16.83
CA ARG A 137 -11.27 -6.90 17.63
C ARG A 137 -11.82 -5.90 18.64
N LEU A 138 -13.10 -6.03 18.97
CA LEU A 138 -13.71 -5.38 20.14
C LEU A 138 -13.69 -6.36 21.32
N ASP A 139 -13.01 -5.98 22.39
CA ASP A 139 -13.08 -6.66 23.68
C ASP A 139 -13.91 -5.84 24.66
N THR A 140 -14.76 -6.48 25.45
CA THR A 140 -15.45 -5.84 26.57
C THR A 140 -14.62 -5.99 27.83
N ARG A 141 -14.25 -4.87 28.46
CA ARG A 141 -13.64 -4.89 29.80
C ARG A 141 -14.65 -5.29 30.87
N ALA A 142 -14.11 -5.67 32.03
CA ALA A 142 -14.89 -6.00 33.23
C ALA A 142 -15.77 -4.84 33.75
N ASP A 143 -15.49 -3.61 33.34
CA ASP A 143 -16.29 -2.41 33.64
C ASP A 143 -17.41 -2.14 32.62
N GLY A 144 -17.57 -3.01 31.61
CA GLY A 144 -18.56 -2.90 30.54
C GLY A 144 -18.16 -1.96 29.39
N GLN A 145 -16.95 -1.39 29.40
CA GLN A 145 -16.47 -0.57 28.28
C GLN A 145 -15.90 -1.44 27.15
N ALA A 146 -16.26 -1.11 25.90
CA ALA A 146 -15.66 -1.71 24.72
C ALA A 146 -14.28 -1.10 24.46
N VAL A 147 -13.27 -1.94 24.27
CA VAL A 147 -11.89 -1.58 23.94
C VAL A 147 -11.55 -2.19 22.58
N VAL A 148 -10.94 -1.38 21.72
CA VAL A 148 -10.44 -1.86 20.42
C VAL A 148 -9.03 -2.39 20.61
N VAL A 149 -8.81 -3.64 20.19
CA VAL A 149 -7.49 -4.27 20.15
C VAL A 149 -7.03 -4.35 18.70
N TRP A 150 -5.78 -3.95 18.45
CA TRP A 150 -5.14 -3.92 17.13
C TRP A 150 -3.96 -4.88 17.12
N LYS A 151 -3.73 -5.56 16.00
CA LYS A 151 -2.59 -6.43 15.79
C LYS A 151 -2.10 -6.39 14.35
#